data_AF-A0A848C677-F1
#
_entry.id   AF-A0A848C677-F1
#
_cell.length_a   1.000
_cell.length_b   1.000
_cell.length_c   1.000
_cell.angle_alpha   90.00
_cell.angle_beta   90.00
_cell.angle_gamma   90.00
#
_symmetry.space_group_name_H-M   'P 1'
#
loop_
_entity.id
_entity.type
_entity.pdbx_description
1 polymer ?
#
loop_
_entity_poly.entity_id
_entity_poly.type
_entity_poly.pdbx_seq_one_letter_code
_entity_poly.pdbx_strand_id
1 'polypeptide(L)'
;MKVRQVQKSDLEAVVAIEQAGFSPAEAASASTFAARIENMAETFLVAVADQGQVCGFVCGLVTTTRYVEDWMYEAQAKSISAGRYLNILSIAVAPEKRGQAVGSALLTALEEVAKAKEISSLSLTCLADRIGFYERNGYHNQGQSTSTHANEVWYDMEKIISKKF
;
A
#
# COMPACT_ATOMS: atom_id res chain seq x y z
N MET A 1 -7.47 18.31 1.03
CA MET A 1 -6.75 17.06 1.38
C MET A 1 -5.36 17.09 0.79
N LYS A 2 -4.34 16.67 1.55
CA LYS A 2 -2.93 16.58 1.12
C LYS A 2 -2.41 15.16 1.32
N VAL A 3 -1.65 14.63 0.35
CA VAL A 3 -0.89 13.39 0.54
C VAL A 3 0.57 13.74 0.84
N ARG A 4 1.17 13.08 1.83
CA ARG A 4 2.57 13.27 2.24
C ARG A 4 3.18 11.96 2.74
N GLN A 5 4.50 11.91 2.86
CA GLN A 5 5.18 10.82 3.56
C GLN A 5 4.70 10.72 5.02
N VAL A 6 4.64 9.49 5.52
CA VAL A 6 4.33 9.16 6.90
C VAL A 6 5.40 9.71 7.85
N GLN A 7 4.99 10.07 9.06
CA GLN A 7 5.85 10.49 10.16
C GLN A 7 5.63 9.55 11.35
N LYS A 8 6.61 9.47 12.27
CA LYS A 8 6.45 8.66 13.49
C LYS A 8 5.23 9.07 14.33
N SER A 9 4.85 10.35 14.29
CA SER A 9 3.64 10.87 14.94
C SER A 9 2.33 10.39 14.33
N ASP A 10 2.34 9.82 13.12
CA ASP A 10 1.14 9.29 12.47
C ASP A 10 0.83 7.83 12.87
N LEU A 11 1.75 7.16 13.60
CA LEU A 11 1.67 5.73 13.89
C LEU A 11 0.34 5.33 14.53
N GLU A 12 -0.12 6.09 15.52
CA GLU A 12 -1.39 5.80 16.21
C GLU A 12 -2.58 5.85 15.25
N ALA A 13 -2.65 6.88 14.40
CA ALA A 13 -3.72 7.04 13.42
C ALA A 13 -3.68 5.96 12.33
N VAL A 14 -2.48 5.61 11.84
CA VAL A 14 -2.28 4.53 10.87
C VAL A 14 -2.77 3.20 11.42
N VAL A 15 -2.36 2.84 12.65
CA VAL A 15 -2.76 1.58 13.29
C VAL A 15 -4.26 1.53 13.51
N ALA A 16 -4.89 2.63 13.95
CA ALA A 16 -6.33 2.69 14.12
C ALA A 16 -7.08 2.49 12.79
N ILE A 17 -6.60 3.08 11.69
CA ILE A 17 -7.20 2.93 10.36
C ILE A 17 -7.01 1.50 9.83
N GLU A 18 -5.85 0.87 10.03
CA GLU A 18 -5.62 -0.53 9.68
C GLU A 18 -6.62 -1.44 10.38
N GLN A 19 -6.73 -1.32 11.70
CA GLN A 19 -7.61 -2.18 12.52
C GLN A 19 -9.10 -1.98 12.21
N ALA A 20 -9.48 -0.80 11.70
CA ALA A 20 -10.84 -0.55 11.22
C ALA A 20 -11.08 -0.99 9.76
N GLY A 21 -10.01 -1.31 9.03
CA GLY A 21 -10.02 -1.71 7.62
C GLY A 21 -9.94 -3.22 7.40
N PHE A 22 -9.30 -3.94 8.33
CA PHE A 22 -8.91 -5.34 8.18
C PHE A 22 -9.35 -6.17 9.38
N SER A 23 -9.54 -7.48 9.17
CA SER A 23 -9.75 -8.42 10.26
C SER A 23 -8.48 -8.59 11.11
N PRO A 24 -8.58 -9.11 12.34
CA PRO A 24 -7.40 -9.39 13.16
C PRO A 24 -6.37 -10.35 12.52
N ALA A 25 -6.81 -11.20 11.58
CA ALA A 25 -5.93 -12.14 10.87
C ALA A 25 -5.18 -11.46 9.71
N GLU A 26 -5.75 -10.43 9.11
CA GLU A 26 -5.15 -9.68 8.00
C GLU A 26 -4.26 -8.53 8.51
N ALA A 27 -4.70 -7.84 9.57
CA ALA A 27 -4.12 -6.58 10.04
C ALA A 27 -2.69 -6.77 10.57
N ALA A 28 -1.77 -5.89 10.13
CA ALA A 28 -0.42 -5.86 10.68
C ALA A 28 -0.39 -5.23 12.08
N SER A 29 0.55 -5.68 12.91
CA SER A 29 0.70 -5.19 14.28
C SER A 29 1.24 -3.75 14.34
N ALA A 30 1.04 -3.07 15.48
CA ALA A 30 1.60 -1.74 15.71
C ALA A 30 3.14 -1.70 15.62
N SER A 31 3.83 -2.75 16.09
CA SER A 31 5.29 -2.86 15.97
C SER A 31 5.72 -3.06 14.52
N THR A 32 4.95 -3.81 13.72
CA THR A 32 5.16 -3.92 12.27
C THR A 32 5.06 -2.54 11.62
N PHE A 33 4.03 -1.75 11.91
CA PHE A 33 3.90 -0.41 11.35
C PHE A 33 5.00 0.55 11.81
N ALA A 34 5.42 0.48 13.08
CA ALA A 34 6.56 1.27 13.55
C ALA A 34 7.83 0.94 12.74
N ALA A 35 8.10 -0.35 12.50
CA ALA A 35 9.22 -0.78 11.66
C ALA A 35 9.08 -0.33 10.21
N ARG A 36 7.88 -0.40 9.62
CA ARG A 36 7.60 0.09 8.26
C ARG A 36 7.82 1.59 8.13
N ILE A 37 7.44 2.39 9.14
CA ILE A 37 7.73 3.84 9.15
C ILE A 37 9.24 4.09 9.11
N GLU A 38 10.04 3.27 9.79
CA GLU A 38 11.50 3.43 9.79
C GLU A 38 12.17 2.92 8.51
N ASN A 39 11.71 1.78 7.98
CA ASN A 39 12.34 1.08 6.87
C ASN A 39 11.83 1.49 5.49
N MET A 40 10.64 2.12 5.41
CA MET A 40 9.87 2.27 4.16
C MET A 40 9.25 3.67 4.03
N ALA A 41 9.73 4.66 4.78
CA ALA A 41 9.17 6.02 4.82
C ALA A 41 8.97 6.65 3.43
N GLU A 42 9.87 6.37 2.49
CA GLU A 42 9.83 6.95 1.15
C GLU A 42 8.63 6.49 0.31
N THR A 43 8.13 5.28 0.57
CA THR A 43 7.01 4.62 -0.12
C THR A 43 5.83 4.37 0.83
N PHE A 44 5.82 5.05 1.97
CA PHE A 44 4.74 5.04 2.94
C PHE A 44 4.14 6.44 3.04
N LEU A 45 2.93 6.58 2.51
CA LEU A 45 2.21 7.85 2.40
C LEU A 45 0.96 7.84 3.26
N VAL A 46 0.62 9.01 3.80
CA VAL A 46 -0.65 9.29 4.48
C VAL A 46 -1.42 10.37 3.74
N ALA A 47 -2.74 10.21 3.66
CA ALA A 47 -3.66 11.24 3.24
C ALA A 47 -4.14 12.00 4.48
N VAL A 48 -4.08 13.33 4.42
CA VAL A 48 -4.38 14.23 5.53
C VAL A 48 -5.48 15.19 5.10
N ALA A 49 -6.58 15.22 5.86
CA ALA A 49 -7.67 16.17 5.68
C ALA A 49 -7.21 17.60 6.01
N ASP A 50 -7.97 18.60 5.61
CA ASP A 50 -7.58 20.02 5.78
C ASP A 50 -7.47 20.44 7.26
N GLN A 51 -8.12 19.69 8.15
CA GLN A 51 -8.07 19.85 9.61
C GLN A 51 -6.86 19.14 10.26
N GLY A 52 -5.97 18.53 9.46
CA GLY A 52 -4.78 17.84 9.95
C GLY A 52 -4.98 16.36 10.32
N GLN A 53 -6.22 15.85 10.28
CA GLN A 53 -6.53 14.45 10.57
C GLN A 53 -6.03 13.53 9.44
N VAL A 54 -5.33 12.45 9.78
CA VAL A 54 -5.01 11.36 8.84
C VAL A 54 -6.30 10.61 8.49
N CYS A 55 -6.62 10.52 7.20
CA CYS A 55 -7.84 9.89 6.68
C CYS A 55 -7.59 8.57 5.94
N GLY A 56 -6.33 8.23 5.68
CA GLY A 56 -5.95 6.98 5.04
C GLY A 56 -4.45 6.92 4.82
N PHE A 57 -3.96 5.75 4.43
CA PHE A 57 -2.55 5.54 4.15
C PHE A 57 -2.33 4.47 3.09
N VAL A 58 -1.12 4.44 2.53
CA VAL A 58 -0.60 3.36 1.70
C VAL A 58 0.85 3.10 2.05
N CYS A 59 1.24 1.83 2.16
CA CYS A 59 2.61 1.41 2.46
C CYS A 59 3.07 0.42 1.39
N GLY A 60 4.18 0.74 0.70
CA GLY A 60 4.80 -0.14 -0.28
C GLY A 60 6.26 -0.47 0.00
N LEU A 61 6.71 -1.63 -0.48
CA LEU A 61 8.07 -2.15 -0.39
C LEU A 61 8.73 -2.20 -1.77
N VAL A 62 9.91 -1.59 -1.93
CA VAL A 62 10.67 -1.73 -3.17
C VAL A 62 11.45 -3.04 -3.14
N THR A 63 11.23 -3.91 -4.12
CA THR A 63 11.91 -5.22 -4.20
C THR A 63 12.33 -5.57 -5.63
N THR A 64 13.00 -6.71 -5.78
CA THR A 64 13.32 -7.33 -7.07
C THR A 64 12.24 -8.30 -7.53
N THR A 65 11.22 -8.56 -6.72
CA THR A 65 10.12 -9.48 -7.02
C THR A 65 8.90 -8.71 -7.51
N ARG A 66 8.31 -9.17 -8.61
CA ARG A 66 7.19 -8.51 -9.29
C ARG A 66 5.89 -8.48 -8.49
N TYR A 67 5.61 -9.54 -7.72
CA TYR A 67 4.38 -9.70 -6.95
C TYR A 67 4.69 -9.79 -5.45
N VAL A 68 3.65 -9.65 -4.63
CA VAL A 68 3.75 -9.73 -3.18
C VAL A 68 4.09 -11.16 -2.76
N GLU A 69 5.02 -11.30 -1.82
CA GLU A 69 5.34 -12.57 -1.17
C GLU A 69 5.21 -12.39 0.35
N ASP A 70 4.89 -13.46 1.07
CA ASP A 70 4.48 -13.37 2.48
C ASP A 70 5.58 -12.80 3.41
N TRP A 71 6.87 -13.00 3.08
CA TRP A 71 7.99 -12.42 3.83
C TRP A 71 7.96 -10.88 3.84
N MET A 72 7.33 -10.26 2.84
CA MET A 72 7.24 -8.80 2.74
C MET A 72 6.38 -8.21 3.85
N TYR A 73 5.50 -8.99 4.48
CA TYR A 73 4.67 -8.53 5.61
C TYR A 73 5.43 -8.46 6.93
N GLU A 74 6.60 -9.11 7.03
CA GLU A 74 7.40 -9.20 8.26
C GLU A 74 8.00 -7.85 8.66
N ALA A 75 8.20 -7.62 9.97
CA ALA A 75 8.70 -6.35 10.49
C ALA A 75 10.13 -6.00 10.04
N GLN A 76 10.94 -7.03 9.74
CA GLN A 76 12.30 -6.91 9.25
C GLN A 76 12.40 -6.58 7.74
N ALA A 77 11.29 -6.59 7.01
CA ALA A 77 11.29 -6.31 5.58
C ALA A 77 11.84 -4.89 5.30
N LYS A 78 12.74 -4.78 4.33
CA LYS A 78 13.41 -3.54 3.95
C LYS A 78 13.49 -3.41 2.44
N SER A 79 13.40 -2.17 1.96
CA SER A 79 13.54 -1.88 0.54
C SER A 79 14.90 -2.33 0.01
N ILE A 80 14.89 -2.95 -1.17
CA ILE A 80 16.08 -3.39 -1.87
C ILE A 80 16.50 -2.28 -2.84
N SER A 81 17.71 -1.74 -2.70
CA SER A 81 18.18 -0.58 -3.48
C SER A 81 18.19 -0.80 -5.00
N ALA A 82 18.45 -2.04 -5.45
CA ALA A 82 18.39 -2.42 -6.87
C ALA A 82 16.99 -2.87 -7.32
N GLY A 83 15.99 -2.78 -6.43
CA GLY A 83 14.63 -3.18 -6.70
C GLY A 83 13.98 -2.31 -7.79
N ARG A 84 13.12 -2.96 -8.57
CA ARG A 84 12.45 -2.37 -9.73
C ARG A 84 10.93 -2.52 -9.66
N TYR A 85 10.43 -3.12 -8.57
CA TYR A 85 9.02 -3.38 -8.32
C TYR A 85 8.63 -2.78 -6.98
N LEU A 86 7.45 -2.18 -6.92
CA LEU A 86 6.89 -1.61 -5.69
C LEU A 86 5.64 -2.39 -5.28
N ASN A 87 5.79 -3.22 -4.25
CA ASN A 87 4.75 -4.11 -3.76
C ASN A 87 4.00 -3.40 -2.63
N ILE A 88 2.73 -3.05 -2.83
CA ILE A 88 1.88 -2.40 -1.82
C ILE A 88 1.44 -3.46 -0.82
N LEU A 89 1.82 -3.26 0.44
CA LEU A 89 1.57 -4.19 1.54
C LEU A 89 0.32 -3.85 2.34
N SER A 90 -0.08 -2.58 2.37
CA SER A 90 -1.36 -2.16 2.94
C SER A 90 -1.79 -0.84 2.34
N ILE A 91 -3.08 -0.72 2.08
CA ILE A 91 -3.78 0.52 1.76
C ILE A 91 -5.12 0.51 2.47
N ALA A 92 -5.37 1.56 3.27
CA ALA A 92 -6.60 1.67 4.02
C ALA A 92 -7.07 3.12 4.12
N VAL A 93 -8.38 3.28 4.24
CA VAL A 93 -9.07 4.56 4.39
C VAL A 93 -10.00 4.46 5.59
N ALA A 94 -9.95 5.48 6.44
CA ALA A 94 -10.82 5.61 7.61
C ALA A 94 -12.29 5.42 7.18
N PRO A 95 -13.10 4.61 7.89
CA PRO A 95 -14.46 4.26 7.48
C PRO A 95 -15.32 5.45 7.05
N GLU A 96 -15.27 6.55 7.80
CA GLU A 96 -16.01 7.79 7.59
C GLU A 96 -15.51 8.63 6.40
N LYS A 97 -14.37 8.28 5.82
CA LYS A 97 -13.75 8.94 4.66
C LYS A 97 -13.78 8.08 3.39
N ARG A 98 -14.36 6.88 3.46
CA ARG A 98 -14.56 6.00 2.28
C ARG A 98 -15.54 6.63 1.30
N GLY A 99 -15.43 6.25 0.02
CA GLY A 99 -16.26 6.81 -1.05
C GLY A 99 -15.89 8.24 -1.50
N GLN A 100 -14.87 8.86 -0.90
CA GLN A 100 -14.42 10.23 -1.20
C GLN A 100 -13.09 10.26 -1.97
N ALA A 101 -12.83 9.23 -2.78
CA ALA A 101 -11.62 9.07 -3.60
C ALA A 101 -10.27 9.09 -2.87
N VAL A 102 -10.24 8.99 -1.52
CA VAL A 102 -9.00 9.00 -0.72
C VAL A 102 -8.03 7.89 -1.14
N GLY A 103 -8.53 6.66 -1.30
CA GLY A 103 -7.71 5.53 -1.74
C GLY A 103 -7.10 5.76 -3.13
N SER A 104 -7.87 6.31 -4.07
CA SER A 104 -7.37 6.66 -5.40
C SER A 104 -6.30 7.76 -5.37
N ALA A 105 -6.46 8.76 -4.50
CA ALA A 105 -5.45 9.79 -4.30
C ALA A 105 -4.14 9.22 -3.72
N LEU A 106 -4.23 8.27 -2.79
CA LEU A 106 -3.06 7.56 -2.25
C LEU A 106 -2.33 6.74 -3.32
N LEU A 107 -3.06 5.97 -4.13
CA LEU A 107 -2.48 5.19 -5.24
C LEU A 107 -1.82 6.09 -6.28
N THR A 108 -2.48 7.20 -6.64
CA THR A 108 -1.94 8.18 -7.59
C THR A 108 -0.65 8.81 -7.06
N ALA A 109 -0.62 9.22 -5.78
CA ALA A 109 0.58 9.79 -5.18
C ALA A 109 1.73 8.77 -5.10
N LEU A 110 1.43 7.50 -4.80
CA LEU A 110 2.43 6.44 -4.77
C LEU A 110 2.96 6.13 -6.17
N GLU A 111 2.13 6.23 -7.21
CA GLU A 111 2.55 6.11 -8.60
C GLU A 111 3.59 7.19 -8.98
N GLU A 112 3.40 8.43 -8.52
CA GLU A 112 4.38 9.51 -8.75
C GLU A 112 5.70 9.24 -8.01
N VAL A 113 5.65 8.70 -6.80
CA VAL A 113 6.85 8.22 -6.09
C VAL A 113 7.54 7.11 -6.87
N ALA A 114 6.77 6.15 -7.39
CA ALA A 114 7.28 5.05 -8.19
C ALA A 114 7.96 5.54 -9.48
N LYS A 115 7.35 6.49 -10.20
CA LYS A 115 7.96 7.13 -11.38
C LYS A 115 9.29 7.81 -11.04
N ALA A 116 9.34 8.59 -9.97
CA ALA A 116 10.56 9.27 -9.54
C ALA A 116 11.69 8.30 -9.13
N LYS A 117 11.32 7.11 -8.64
CA LYS A 117 12.25 6.01 -8.31
C LYS A 117 12.55 5.08 -9.48
N GLU A 118 12.07 5.41 -10.68
CA GLU A 118 12.18 4.58 -11.87
C GLU A 118 11.64 3.16 -11.69
N ILE A 119 10.65 2.96 -10.81
CA ILE A 119 9.99 1.67 -10.62
C ILE A 119 9.32 1.24 -11.94
N SER A 120 9.32 -0.06 -12.22
CA SER A 120 8.82 -0.65 -13.46
C SER A 120 7.34 -1.02 -13.34
N SER A 121 6.89 -1.49 -12.17
CA SER A 121 5.47 -1.68 -11.87
C SER A 121 5.16 -1.62 -10.38
N LEU A 122 3.90 -1.33 -10.07
CA LEU A 122 3.32 -1.51 -8.73
C LEU A 122 2.48 -2.77 -8.73
N SER A 123 2.56 -3.55 -7.66
CA SER A 123 1.68 -4.70 -7.46
C SER A 123 1.10 -4.74 -6.06
N LEU A 124 0.01 -5.48 -5.90
CA LEU A 124 -0.64 -5.76 -4.61
C LEU A 124 -1.48 -7.02 -4.72
N THR A 125 -1.85 -7.58 -3.57
CA THR A 125 -2.88 -8.61 -3.48
C THR A 125 -4.20 -8.00 -2.97
N CYS A 126 -5.33 -8.48 -3.49
CA CYS A 126 -6.64 -8.10 -2.96
C CYS A 126 -7.67 -9.22 -3.00
N LEU A 127 -8.71 -9.10 -2.18
CA LEU A 127 -9.90 -9.95 -2.27
C LEU A 127 -10.71 -9.64 -3.53
N ALA A 128 -11.49 -10.61 -4.00
CA ALA A 128 -12.23 -10.53 -5.27
C ALA A 128 -13.14 -9.29 -5.37
N ASP A 129 -13.74 -8.86 -4.25
CA ASP A 129 -14.65 -7.72 -4.20
C ASP A 129 -13.93 -6.34 -4.25
N ARG A 130 -12.59 -6.32 -4.28
CA ARG A 130 -11.76 -5.11 -4.44
C ARG A 130 -11.14 -4.98 -5.84
N ILE A 131 -11.17 -6.03 -6.68
CA ILE A 131 -10.58 -6.01 -8.03
C ILE A 131 -11.05 -4.79 -8.82
N GLY A 132 -12.36 -4.55 -8.90
CA GLY A 132 -12.90 -3.43 -9.66
C GLY A 132 -12.47 -2.05 -9.16
N PHE A 133 -12.13 -1.90 -7.88
CA PHE A 133 -11.54 -0.65 -7.37
C PHE A 133 -10.14 -0.42 -7.96
N TYR A 134 -9.30 -1.46 -7.96
CA TYR A 134 -7.95 -1.35 -8.50
C TYR A 134 -7.94 -1.18 -10.02
N GLU A 135 -8.85 -1.84 -10.74
CA GLU A 135 -9.03 -1.65 -12.19
C GLU A 135 -9.35 -0.19 -12.55
N ARG A 136 -10.24 0.46 -11.81
CA ARG A 136 -10.53 1.90 -11.99
C ARG A 136 -9.32 2.80 -11.71
N ASN A 137 -8.32 2.31 -10.97
CA ASN A 137 -7.07 3.01 -10.71
C ASN A 137 -5.94 2.57 -11.68
N GLY A 138 -6.26 1.81 -12.72
CA GLY A 138 -5.33 1.40 -13.79
C GLY A 138 -4.51 0.16 -13.49
N TYR A 139 -4.88 -0.62 -12.48
CA TYR A 139 -4.31 -1.95 -12.24
C TYR A 139 -5.01 -3.01 -13.09
N HIS A 140 -4.32 -4.08 -13.42
CA HIS A 140 -4.85 -5.21 -14.16
C HIS A 140 -4.74 -6.47 -13.31
N ASN A 141 -5.81 -7.25 -13.26
CA ASN A 141 -5.85 -8.52 -12.56
C ASN A 141 -4.94 -9.54 -13.27
N GLN A 142 -4.01 -10.15 -12.52
CA GLN A 142 -3.06 -11.16 -13.00
C GLN A 142 -3.48 -12.59 -12.62
N GLY A 143 -4.63 -12.76 -11.96
CA GLY A 143 -5.15 -14.03 -11.51
C GLY A 143 -4.95 -14.26 -10.01
N GLN A 144 -5.20 -15.49 -9.58
CA GLN A 144 -5.06 -15.87 -8.17
C GLN A 144 -3.59 -15.81 -7.73
N SER A 145 -3.35 -15.14 -6.61
CA SER A 145 -2.04 -15.00 -6.00
C SER A 145 -1.59 -16.29 -5.33
N THR A 146 -0.28 -16.46 -5.19
CA THR A 146 0.32 -17.55 -4.39
C THR A 146 0.31 -17.27 -2.89
N SER A 147 -0.02 -16.04 -2.47
CA SER A 147 -0.09 -15.69 -1.05
C SER A 147 -1.19 -16.46 -0.33
N THR A 148 -0.86 -16.96 0.86
CA THR A 148 -1.82 -17.65 1.75
C THR A 148 -2.20 -16.79 2.96
N HIS A 149 -1.88 -15.49 2.92
CA HIS A 149 -2.11 -14.56 4.02
C HIS A 149 -3.57 -14.63 4.50
N ALA A 150 -3.76 -14.68 5.81
CA ALA A 150 -5.06 -14.81 6.47
C ALA A 150 -5.95 -16.00 6.00
N ASN A 151 -5.40 -17.00 5.29
CA ASN A 151 -6.13 -18.14 4.71
C ASN A 151 -7.26 -17.73 3.72
N GLU A 152 -7.10 -16.62 3.01
CA GLU A 152 -8.05 -16.15 2.00
C GLU A 152 -7.56 -16.37 0.56
N VAL A 153 -8.47 -16.25 -0.40
CA VAL A 153 -8.14 -16.30 -1.84
C VAL A 153 -7.85 -14.89 -2.34
N TRP A 154 -6.58 -14.61 -2.56
CA TRP A 154 -6.09 -13.32 -3.03
C TRP A 154 -5.91 -13.30 -4.55
N TYR A 155 -6.02 -12.13 -5.15
CA TYR A 155 -5.75 -11.86 -6.55
C TYR A 155 -4.63 -10.85 -6.69
N ASP A 156 -3.64 -11.15 -7.53
CA ASP A 156 -2.56 -10.22 -7.84
C ASP A 156 -3.07 -9.14 -8.80
N MET A 157 -2.87 -7.88 -8.42
CA MET A 157 -3.19 -6.71 -9.23
C MET A 157 -1.88 -6.00 -9.59
N GLU A 158 -1.71 -5.60 -10.84
CA GLU A 158 -0.49 -4.92 -11.30
C GLU A 158 -0.77 -3.69 -12.15
N LYS A 159 -0.01 -2.62 -11.91
CA LYS A 159 0.05 -1.44 -12.76
C LYS A 159 1.46 -1.22 -13.28
N ILE A 160 1.64 -1.33 -14.59
CA ILE A 160 2.94 -1.02 -15.24
C ILE A 160 3.17 0.49 -15.24
N ILE A 161 4.35 0.90 -14.78
CA ILE A 161 4.80 2.29 -14.87
C ILE A 161 5.46 2.50 -16.23
N SER A 162 4.75 3.20 -17.11
CA SER A 162 5.31 3.58 -18.41
C SER A 162 6.43 4.61 -18.19
N LYS A 163 7.60 4.37 -18.81
CA LYS A 163 8.63 5.40 -18.91
C LYS A 163 8.04 6.57 -19.72
N LYS A 164 8.20 7.80 -19.24
CA LYS A 164 8.07 8.97 -20.13
C LYS A 164 9.19 8.84 -21.15
N PHE A 165 8.82 8.66 -22.42
CA PHE A 165 9.74 8.75 -23.56
C PHE A 165 10.10 10.22 -23.81
#